data_AF-A0A0R3X4J2-F1
#
_entry.id   AF-A0A0R3X4J2-F1
#
_cell.length_a   1.000
_cell.length_b   1.000
_cell.length_c   1.000
_cell.angle_alpha   90.00
_cell.angle_beta   90.00
_cell.angle_gamma   90.00
#
_symmetry.space_group_name_H-M   'P 1'
#
loop_
_entity.id
_entity.type
_entity.pdbx_description
1 polymer ?
#
loop_
_entity_poly.entity_id
_entity_poly.type
_entity_poly.pdbx_seq_one_letter_code
_entity_poly.pdbx_strand_id
1 'polypeptide(L)'
;MATALFYSVDENRTLCLFDGILHSPTILLLTPLAYAMLFNSKRVLAFLLRDKTGSSIQASCFTADCIDPKGIWFHSYRLLEFSTLLVRRPDAQLYSRLLEAADSPTRINFNMEQRLSCTIYRHKRVVSRSTTMVDNAWEALWCIWREFRNPMTMVDCSSELFIAGCDARKLAARVDFEKVMAACRQTKNSNTHFIYFLQLLIFHGVDMQVKEVLANYVNTLLQLSLREGCDSRARKSLFIAVFNLAGQTWEEFREAIEEMRGILRMDSLSHHDQQSLQMFCVRRLRQLLPGAGFFRHVWLMSKLNESAKRTLMTGLIKHKKFEPSATPTVWKLKPKETKYKMKEERSSNEEEDKEEKEDKEGTETETSTTEEARKGGIKEVKELETWKSGESDEKVHEKKEPQTQSLFP
;
A
#
# COMPACT_ATOMS: atom_id res chain seq x y z
N MET A 1 -18.29 -14.22 28.47
CA MET A 1 -17.75 -15.03 27.34
C MET A 1 -18.89 -15.51 26.43
N ALA A 2 -19.67 -14.59 25.83
CA ALA A 2 -20.85 -14.94 25.03
C ALA A 2 -20.90 -14.17 23.70
N THR A 3 -19.73 -13.94 23.11
CA THR A 3 -19.52 -13.01 21.98
C THR A 3 -18.55 -13.55 20.92
N ALA A 4 -18.04 -14.77 21.06
CA ALA A 4 -17.18 -15.41 20.07
C ALA A 4 -17.96 -16.52 19.36
N LEU A 5 -17.82 -16.59 18.03
CA LEU A 5 -18.55 -17.54 17.20
C LEU A 5 -17.58 -18.62 16.70
N PHE A 6 -17.89 -19.88 17.00
CA PHE A 6 -17.10 -21.04 16.61
C PHE A 6 -17.43 -21.42 15.17
N TYR A 7 -16.41 -21.54 14.32
CA TYR A 7 -16.56 -21.96 12.94
C TYR A 7 -15.53 -23.02 12.55
N SER A 8 -16.02 -24.12 12.00
CA SER A 8 -15.24 -24.91 11.04
C SER A 8 -15.42 -24.23 9.68
N VAL A 9 -14.31 -24.04 8.94
CA VAL A 9 -14.33 -23.42 7.61
C VAL A 9 -13.35 -24.15 6.71
N ASP A 10 -13.73 -24.32 5.44
CA ASP A 10 -12.90 -24.88 4.39
C ASP A 10 -11.56 -24.12 4.26
N GLU A 11 -10.46 -24.88 4.36
CA GLU A 11 -9.07 -24.45 4.30
C GLU A 11 -8.78 -23.57 3.08
N ASN A 12 -9.46 -23.84 1.96
CA ASN A 12 -9.30 -23.11 0.69
C ASN A 12 -9.79 -21.65 0.75
N ARG A 13 -10.33 -21.16 1.87
CA ARG A 13 -11.00 -19.85 1.95
C ARG A 13 -10.55 -18.91 3.07
N THR A 14 -9.96 -19.39 4.17
CA THR A 14 -9.89 -18.57 5.40
C THR A 14 -8.65 -18.78 6.28
N LEU A 15 -7.54 -18.14 5.91
CA LEU A 15 -6.84 -17.15 6.75
C LEU A 15 -5.64 -16.58 5.96
N CYS A 16 -5.91 -15.69 4.99
CA CYS A 16 -4.96 -15.32 3.93
C CYS A 16 -3.59 -14.75 4.37
N LEU A 17 -3.42 -14.38 5.64
CA LEU A 17 -2.12 -13.98 6.20
C LEU A 17 -1.28 -15.15 6.73
N PHE A 18 -1.93 -16.26 7.04
CA PHE A 18 -1.33 -17.50 7.55
C PHE A 18 -1.29 -18.63 6.48
N ASP A 19 -1.58 -18.32 5.22
CA ASP A 19 -1.40 -19.22 4.08
C ASP A 19 0.02 -19.81 4.08
N GLY A 20 0.14 -21.13 3.98
CA GLY A 20 1.43 -21.84 4.06
C GLY A 20 2.10 -21.83 5.44
N ILE A 21 1.39 -21.42 6.50
CA ILE A 21 1.83 -21.51 7.89
C ILE A 21 1.04 -22.57 8.66
N LEU A 22 -0.28 -22.62 8.47
CA LEU A 22 -1.22 -23.53 9.14
C LEU A 22 -1.34 -24.87 8.39
N HIS A 23 -1.64 -25.96 9.12
CA HIS A 23 -1.86 -27.28 8.56
C HIS A 23 -3.34 -27.69 8.56
N SER A 24 -3.72 -28.47 7.56
CA SER A 24 -5.02 -29.15 7.48
C SER A 24 -5.19 -30.20 8.60
N PRO A 25 -6.31 -30.26 9.34
CA PRO A 25 -7.41 -29.30 9.40
C PRO A 25 -7.16 -28.12 10.36
N THR A 26 -7.86 -27.01 10.12
CA THR A 26 -7.87 -25.80 10.97
C THR A 26 -9.21 -25.58 11.67
N ILE A 27 -9.18 -24.91 12.82
CA ILE A 27 -10.37 -24.48 13.58
C ILE A 27 -10.29 -22.97 13.84
N LEU A 28 -11.38 -22.23 13.63
CA LEU A 28 -11.44 -20.79 13.81
C LEU A 28 -12.41 -20.38 14.94
N LEU A 29 -11.93 -19.45 15.78
CA LEU A 29 -12.75 -18.75 16.78
C LEU A 29 -12.56 -17.25 16.58
N LEU A 30 -13.52 -16.63 15.93
CA LEU A 30 -13.45 -15.23 15.50
C LEU A 30 -14.40 -14.33 16.31
N THR A 31 -14.00 -13.07 16.46
CA THR A 31 -14.92 -12.01 16.86
C THR A 31 -15.93 -11.75 15.73
N PRO A 32 -17.14 -11.21 16.00
CA PRO A 32 -18.09 -10.84 14.97
C PRO A 32 -17.52 -9.80 13.99
N LEU A 33 -16.60 -8.95 14.46
CA LEU A 33 -15.88 -7.98 13.64
C LEU A 33 -14.87 -8.67 12.71
N ALA A 34 -14.04 -9.57 13.23
CA ALA A 34 -13.07 -10.32 12.42
C ALA A 34 -13.77 -11.20 11.38
N TYR A 35 -14.88 -11.86 11.74
CA TYR A 35 -15.72 -12.58 10.79
C TYR A 35 -16.25 -11.65 9.69
N ALA A 36 -16.80 -10.49 10.07
CA ALA A 36 -17.32 -9.52 9.10
C ALA A 36 -16.22 -8.91 8.21
N MET A 37 -14.99 -8.74 8.70
CA MET A 37 -13.82 -8.31 7.92
C MET A 37 -13.38 -9.40 6.95
N LEU A 38 -13.22 -10.65 7.42
CA LEU A 38 -12.79 -11.80 6.65
C LEU A 38 -13.72 -12.05 5.44
N PHE A 39 -15.03 -12.06 5.68
CA PHE A 39 -16.05 -12.26 4.66
C PHE A 39 -16.57 -10.97 3.98
N ASN A 40 -15.93 -9.80 4.22
CA ASN A 40 -16.29 -8.49 3.64
C ASN A 40 -17.80 -8.15 3.77
N SER A 41 -18.39 -8.49 4.92
CA SER A 41 -19.84 -8.37 5.18
C SER A 41 -20.24 -6.91 5.43
N LYS A 42 -20.46 -6.17 4.34
CA LYS A 42 -20.65 -4.71 4.31
C LYS A 42 -21.66 -4.20 5.36
N ARG A 43 -22.82 -4.87 5.49
CA ARG A 43 -23.89 -4.51 6.45
C ARG A 43 -23.47 -4.75 7.90
N VAL A 44 -22.79 -5.86 8.19
CA VAL A 44 -22.35 -6.20 9.56
C VAL A 44 -21.20 -5.30 9.99
N LEU A 45 -20.24 -5.01 9.11
CA LEU A 45 -19.18 -4.02 9.34
C LEU A 45 -19.77 -2.65 9.69
N ALA A 46 -20.70 -2.14 8.85
CA ALA A 46 -21.34 -0.85 9.08
C ALA A 46 -22.22 -0.77 10.35
N PHE A 47 -22.62 -1.92 10.92
CA PHE A 47 -23.28 -2.00 12.22
C PHE A 47 -22.26 -2.04 13.36
N LEU A 48 -21.27 -2.94 13.32
CA LEU A 48 -20.28 -3.11 14.37
C LEU A 48 -19.37 -1.88 14.55
N LEU A 49 -19.04 -1.17 13.47
CA LEU A 49 -18.25 0.07 13.52
C LEU A 49 -19.03 1.29 14.04
N ARG A 50 -20.32 1.13 14.41
CA ARG A 50 -21.11 2.13 15.15
C ARG A 50 -21.11 1.90 16.66
N ASP A 51 -20.60 0.76 17.13
CA ASP A 51 -20.31 0.55 18.55
C ASP A 51 -19.33 1.64 19.00
N LYS A 52 -19.59 2.25 20.15
CA LYS A 52 -18.76 3.31 20.73
C LYS A 52 -17.70 2.77 21.70
N THR A 53 -17.76 1.50 22.09
CA THR A 53 -16.88 0.93 23.13
C THR A 53 -15.49 0.55 22.63
N GLY A 54 -15.33 0.23 21.35
CA GLY A 54 -14.06 -0.25 20.76
C GLY A 54 -13.63 -1.66 21.20
N SER A 55 -14.37 -2.28 22.12
CA SER A 55 -14.08 -3.60 22.70
C SER A 55 -13.97 -4.70 21.64
N SER A 56 -14.76 -4.61 20.57
CA SER A 56 -14.77 -5.53 19.43
C SER A 56 -13.50 -5.48 18.55
N ILE A 57 -12.77 -4.35 18.54
CA ILE A 57 -11.51 -4.18 17.79
C ILE A 57 -10.34 -4.78 18.56
N GLN A 58 -10.33 -4.60 19.89
CA GLN A 58 -9.25 -5.06 20.78
C GLN A 58 -9.35 -6.54 21.16
N ALA A 59 -10.46 -7.21 20.88
CA ALA A 59 -10.66 -8.61 21.21
C ALA A 59 -9.81 -9.55 20.32
N SER A 60 -9.07 -10.45 20.97
CA SER A 60 -8.30 -11.52 20.33
C SER A 60 -9.18 -12.46 19.50
N CYS A 61 -8.68 -12.83 18.32
CA CYS A 61 -9.13 -13.99 17.55
C CYS A 61 -8.18 -15.16 17.76
N PHE A 62 -8.67 -16.37 17.50
CA PHE A 62 -7.88 -17.59 17.64
C PHE A 62 -8.03 -18.48 16.40
N THR A 63 -6.93 -19.13 16.02
CA THR A 63 -6.93 -20.24 15.07
C THR A 63 -6.10 -21.37 15.66
N ALA A 64 -6.53 -22.61 15.46
CA ALA A 64 -5.77 -23.78 15.82
C ALA A 64 -5.56 -24.67 14.59
N ASP A 65 -4.44 -25.41 14.56
CA ASP A 65 -4.13 -26.38 13.52
C ASP A 65 -3.53 -27.67 14.11
N CYS A 66 -3.84 -28.81 13.47
CA CYS A 66 -3.29 -30.10 13.86
C CYS A 66 -1.85 -30.25 13.35
N ILE A 67 -0.90 -30.51 14.24
CA ILE A 67 0.52 -30.69 13.89
C ILE A 67 1.01 -32.13 14.11
N ASP A 68 0.10 -33.04 14.47
CA ASP A 68 0.36 -34.47 14.48
C ASP A 68 0.30 -35.04 13.04
N PRO A 69 1.33 -35.76 12.54
CA PRO A 69 1.35 -36.32 11.19
C PRO A 69 0.24 -37.35 10.88
N LYS A 70 -0.50 -37.83 11.89
CA LYS A 70 -1.66 -38.72 11.71
C LYS A 70 -3.01 -37.97 11.79
N GLY A 71 -2.99 -36.64 11.89
CA GLY A 71 -4.20 -35.81 11.99
C GLY A 71 -4.89 -35.86 13.37
N ILE A 72 -4.27 -36.45 14.38
CA ILE A 72 -4.90 -36.67 15.70
C ILE A 72 -4.62 -35.48 16.61
N TRP A 73 -5.55 -34.51 16.61
CA TRP A 73 -5.56 -33.32 17.47
C TRP A 73 -5.20 -33.59 18.94
N PHE A 74 -5.63 -34.72 19.51
CA PHE A 74 -5.31 -35.07 20.90
C PHE A 74 -3.80 -35.28 21.13
N HIS A 75 -3.07 -35.76 20.11
CA HIS A 75 -1.64 -35.98 20.20
C HIS A 75 -0.86 -34.67 20.16
N SER A 76 -1.03 -33.86 19.10
CA SER A 76 -0.28 -32.60 18.95
C SER A 76 -1.04 -31.56 18.14
N TYR A 77 -1.21 -30.35 18.69
CA TYR A 77 -1.84 -29.21 18.01
C TYR A 77 -1.16 -27.89 18.37
N ARG A 78 -1.31 -26.90 17.50
CA ARG A 78 -0.87 -25.51 17.75
C ARG A 78 -2.10 -24.61 17.84
N LEU A 79 -1.99 -23.59 18.68
CA LEU A 79 -2.97 -22.52 18.86
C LEU A 79 -2.26 -21.18 18.63
N LEU A 80 -2.78 -20.38 17.70
CA LEU A 80 -2.40 -18.99 17.49
C LEU A 80 -3.49 -18.07 18.05
N GLU A 81 -3.08 -17.04 18.79
CA GLU A 81 -3.89 -15.91 19.22
C GLU A 81 -3.40 -14.67 18.44
N PHE A 82 -4.32 -13.93 17.81
CA PHE A 82 -3.99 -12.78 16.97
C PHE A 82 -5.02 -11.65 17.06
N SER A 83 -4.59 -10.43 16.81
CA SER A 83 -5.46 -9.25 16.70
C SER A 83 -6.52 -9.41 15.60
N THR A 84 -7.74 -8.90 15.82
CA THR A 84 -8.81 -8.85 14.80
C THR A 84 -8.37 -8.19 13.47
N LEU A 85 -7.37 -7.29 13.50
CA LEU A 85 -6.82 -6.66 12.28
C LEU A 85 -6.01 -7.62 11.41
N LEU A 86 -5.52 -8.75 11.96
CA LEU A 86 -4.70 -9.75 11.27
C LEU A 86 -5.51 -10.92 10.69
N VAL A 87 -6.83 -10.75 10.49
CA VAL A 87 -7.69 -11.80 9.93
C VAL A 87 -7.63 -11.88 8.39
N ARG A 88 -7.26 -10.80 7.69
CA ARG A 88 -7.29 -10.69 6.22
C ARG A 88 -6.18 -9.76 5.72
N ARG A 89 -5.65 -10.04 4.52
CA ARG A 89 -4.77 -9.14 3.75
C ARG A 89 -5.41 -7.75 3.56
N PRO A 90 -4.61 -6.67 3.38
CA PRO A 90 -5.15 -5.38 2.94
C PRO A 90 -5.99 -5.52 1.67
N ASP A 91 -7.10 -4.79 1.63
CA ASP A 91 -8.11 -4.90 0.58
C ASP A 91 -8.81 -3.54 0.46
N ALA A 92 -8.73 -2.93 -0.72
CA ALA A 92 -9.25 -1.58 -0.95
C ALA A 92 -10.74 -1.42 -0.63
N GLN A 93 -11.57 -2.45 -0.90
CA GLN A 93 -13.01 -2.38 -0.64
C GLN A 93 -13.35 -2.53 0.84
N LEU A 94 -12.51 -3.23 1.61
CA LEU A 94 -12.63 -3.31 3.07
C LEU A 94 -12.08 -2.03 3.72
N TYR A 95 -10.84 -1.68 3.41
CA TYR A 95 -10.07 -0.65 4.11
C TYR A 95 -10.64 0.76 3.86
N SER A 96 -11.21 1.03 2.68
CA SER A 96 -12.00 2.26 2.44
C SER A 96 -13.16 2.42 3.42
N ARG A 97 -13.90 1.35 3.76
CA ARG A 97 -15.00 1.43 4.73
C ARG A 97 -14.52 1.55 6.17
N LEU A 98 -13.34 0.99 6.49
CA LEU A 98 -12.69 1.21 7.79
C LEU A 98 -12.24 2.68 7.94
N LEU A 99 -11.95 3.39 6.84
CA LEU A 99 -11.67 4.83 6.78
C LEU A 99 -12.92 5.73 6.75
N GLU A 100 -14.00 5.29 6.11
CA GLU A 100 -15.29 5.99 6.12
C GLU A 100 -15.92 5.94 7.52
N ALA A 101 -15.70 4.84 8.24
CA ALA A 101 -16.00 4.73 9.66
C ALA A 101 -15.08 5.56 10.58
N ALA A 102 -14.10 6.32 10.07
CA ALA A 102 -13.20 7.12 10.90
C ALA A 102 -13.86 8.37 11.52
N ASP A 103 -15.08 8.70 11.12
CA ASP A 103 -15.94 9.69 11.80
C ASP A 103 -16.72 9.05 12.98
N SER A 104 -16.60 7.73 13.17
CA SER A 104 -17.03 7.02 14.39
C SER A 104 -15.98 7.15 15.50
N PRO A 105 -16.37 7.20 16.78
CA PRO A 105 -15.41 7.15 17.90
C PRO A 105 -14.53 5.89 17.90
N THR A 106 -14.95 4.80 17.25
CA THR A 106 -14.19 3.54 17.13
C THR A 106 -13.24 3.54 15.93
N ARG A 107 -12.39 4.57 15.85
CA ARG A 107 -11.33 4.69 14.84
C ARG A 107 -10.31 3.56 14.97
N ILE A 108 -10.30 2.64 14.01
CA ILE A 108 -9.28 1.59 13.89
C ILE A 108 -7.90 2.26 13.72
N ASN A 109 -6.94 1.86 14.55
CA ASN A 109 -5.57 2.36 14.50
C ASN A 109 -4.62 1.27 13.99
N PHE A 110 -4.25 1.32 12.71
CA PHE A 110 -3.26 0.42 12.12
C PHE A 110 -1.82 0.62 12.66
N ASN A 111 -1.61 1.64 13.51
CA ASN A 111 -0.36 1.99 14.19
C ASN A 111 -0.38 1.62 15.68
N MET A 112 -1.26 0.72 16.11
CA MET A 112 -1.17 0.08 17.42
C MET A 112 -0.36 -1.20 17.32
N GLU A 113 0.27 -1.59 18.42
CA GLU A 113 0.94 -2.87 18.56
C GLU A 113 -0.02 -4.03 18.24
N GLN A 114 0.44 -4.96 17.41
CA GLN A 114 -0.24 -6.21 17.11
C GLN A 114 0.47 -7.33 17.86
N ARG A 115 -0.30 -8.09 18.64
CA ARG A 115 0.18 -9.29 19.32
C ARG A 115 -0.13 -10.54 18.50
N LEU A 116 0.86 -11.42 18.39
CA LEU A 116 0.72 -12.80 17.92
C LEU A 116 1.26 -13.74 19.00
N SER A 117 0.39 -14.43 19.74
CA SER A 117 0.80 -15.51 20.65
C SER A 117 0.73 -16.85 19.92
N CYS A 118 1.74 -17.70 20.05
CA CYS A 118 1.73 -19.09 19.59
C CYS A 118 1.90 -20.01 20.80
N THR A 119 1.03 -21.01 20.97
CA THR A 119 1.19 -22.06 21.98
C THR A 119 1.04 -23.42 21.33
N ILE A 120 2.04 -24.29 21.50
CA ILE A 120 2.05 -25.67 21.01
C ILE A 120 1.70 -26.60 22.18
N TYR A 121 0.75 -27.49 21.93
CA TYR A 121 0.26 -28.48 22.88
C TYR A 121 0.58 -29.90 22.40
N ARG A 122 0.95 -30.78 23.34
CA ARG A 122 1.06 -32.23 23.13
C ARG A 122 0.32 -32.95 24.27
N HIS A 123 -0.58 -33.89 23.95
CA HIS A 123 -1.46 -34.55 24.93
C HIS A 123 -2.14 -33.57 25.91
N LYS A 124 -2.69 -32.46 25.39
CA LYS A 124 -3.28 -31.32 26.12
C LYS A 124 -2.32 -30.53 27.06
N ARG A 125 -1.03 -30.89 27.16
CA ARG A 125 -0.03 -30.12 27.92
C ARG A 125 0.66 -29.10 27.01
N VAL A 126 0.94 -27.90 27.51
CA VAL A 126 1.78 -26.92 26.80
C VAL A 126 3.21 -27.46 26.73
N VAL A 127 3.77 -27.49 25.51
CA VAL A 127 5.17 -27.89 25.26
C VAL A 127 6.03 -26.69 24.87
N SER A 128 5.44 -25.72 24.15
CA SER A 128 6.11 -24.46 23.82
C SER A 128 5.11 -23.32 23.79
N ARG A 129 5.58 -22.13 24.15
CA ARG A 129 4.86 -20.86 23.95
C ARG A 129 5.85 -19.81 23.48
N SER A 130 5.50 -19.11 22.41
CA SER A 130 6.15 -17.86 22.00
C SER A 130 5.10 -16.75 21.89
N THR A 131 5.55 -15.51 21.93
CA THR A 131 4.70 -14.36 21.66
C THR A 131 5.56 -13.30 20.99
N THR A 132 5.05 -12.77 19.88
CA THR A 132 5.70 -11.73 19.09
C THR A 132 4.82 -10.49 19.14
N MET A 133 5.43 -9.37 19.49
CA MET A 133 4.85 -8.04 19.36
C MET A 133 5.45 -7.38 18.12
N VAL A 134 4.64 -6.64 17.36
CA VAL A 134 5.06 -5.83 16.22
C VAL A 134 4.23 -4.54 16.22
N ASP A 135 4.82 -3.39 15.89
CA ASP A 135 4.26 -2.12 16.41
C ASP A 135 3.23 -1.48 15.47
N ASN A 136 2.92 -2.14 14.35
CA ASN A 136 1.90 -1.75 13.38
C ASN A 136 1.50 -2.92 12.47
N ALA A 137 0.43 -2.72 11.70
CA ALA A 137 -0.08 -3.74 10.78
C ALA A 137 0.88 -4.08 9.62
N TRP A 138 1.74 -3.15 9.16
CA TRP A 138 2.72 -3.43 8.09
C TRP A 138 3.79 -4.42 8.57
N GLU A 139 4.34 -4.21 9.77
CA GLU A 139 5.33 -5.11 10.38
C GLU A 139 4.73 -6.51 10.63
N ALA A 140 3.44 -6.59 10.99
CA ALA A 140 2.74 -7.87 11.09
C ALA A 140 2.67 -8.63 9.75
N LEU A 141 2.41 -7.95 8.63
CA LEU A 141 2.48 -8.59 7.30
C LEU A 141 3.89 -9.08 7.01
N TRP A 142 4.91 -8.26 7.29
CA TRP A 142 6.31 -8.58 7.03
C TRP A 142 6.83 -9.78 7.84
N CYS A 143 6.43 -9.90 9.10
CA CYS A 143 6.79 -11.03 9.96
C CYS A 143 6.05 -12.31 9.57
N ILE A 144 4.73 -12.25 9.37
CA ILE A 144 3.87 -13.43 9.20
C ILE A 144 3.87 -13.91 7.74
N TRP A 145 3.44 -13.07 6.79
CA TRP A 145 3.06 -13.51 5.45
C TRP A 145 4.26 -13.48 4.49
N ARG A 146 4.82 -14.65 4.16
CA ARG A 146 6.08 -14.79 3.40
C ARG A 146 6.03 -14.13 2.01
N GLU A 147 4.87 -14.11 1.36
CA GLU A 147 4.66 -13.54 0.04
C GLU A 147 4.65 -12.00 0.05
N PHE A 148 4.41 -11.38 1.21
CA PHE A 148 4.61 -9.93 1.38
C PHE A 148 6.07 -9.50 1.16
N ARG A 149 7.02 -10.45 1.21
CA ARG A 149 8.43 -10.22 0.85
C ARG A 149 8.68 -10.25 -0.66
N ASN A 150 7.65 -10.42 -1.50
CA ASN A 150 7.70 -10.07 -2.91
C ASN A 150 7.50 -8.54 -3.04
N PRO A 151 8.47 -7.78 -3.58
CA PRO A 151 8.36 -6.32 -3.70
C PRO A 151 7.09 -5.80 -4.40
N MET A 152 6.51 -6.55 -5.34
CA MET A 152 5.24 -6.17 -5.99
C MET A 152 4.08 -6.23 -4.99
N THR A 153 3.88 -7.38 -4.36
CA THR A 153 2.88 -7.60 -3.31
C THR A 153 3.06 -6.66 -2.12
N MET A 154 4.32 -6.32 -1.79
CA MET A 154 4.66 -5.34 -0.76
C MET A 154 4.13 -3.94 -1.13
N VAL A 155 4.30 -3.48 -2.38
CA VAL A 155 3.76 -2.20 -2.86
C VAL A 155 2.23 -2.19 -2.75
N ASP A 156 1.57 -3.18 -3.35
CA ASP A 156 0.11 -3.24 -3.47
C ASP A 156 -0.59 -3.24 -2.08
N CYS A 157 -0.03 -4.01 -1.13
CA CYS A 157 -0.56 -4.07 0.23
C CYS A 157 -0.14 -2.84 1.07
N SER A 158 0.98 -2.20 0.76
CA SER A 158 1.42 -0.96 1.44
C SER A 158 0.56 0.23 1.06
N SER A 159 0.11 0.35 -0.20
CA SER A 159 -0.74 1.47 -0.61
C SER A 159 -2.06 1.45 0.15
N GLU A 160 -2.71 0.29 0.27
CA GLU A 160 -3.94 0.16 1.06
C GLU A 160 -3.72 0.46 2.54
N LEU A 161 -2.59 0.02 3.13
CA LEU A 161 -2.23 0.33 4.52
C LEU A 161 -2.01 1.82 4.77
N PHE A 162 -1.26 2.52 3.92
CA PHE A 162 -0.97 3.94 4.11
C PHE A 162 -2.15 4.85 3.74
N ILE A 163 -3.02 4.41 2.81
CA ILE A 163 -4.34 5.01 2.58
C ILE A 163 -5.20 4.84 3.85
N ALA A 164 -5.22 3.64 4.44
CA ALA A 164 -5.90 3.32 5.71
C ALA A 164 -5.33 4.02 6.96
N GLY A 165 -4.25 4.79 6.82
CA GLY A 165 -3.70 5.61 7.90
C GLY A 165 -2.59 4.93 8.71
N CYS A 166 -2.00 3.83 8.21
CA CYS A 166 -0.69 3.40 8.68
C CYS A 166 0.36 4.50 8.37
N ASP A 167 1.23 4.79 9.32
CA ASP A 167 2.11 5.96 9.31
C ASP A 167 3.46 5.63 8.67
N ALA A 168 3.61 6.06 7.41
CA ALA A 168 4.82 5.87 6.63
C ALA A 168 6.08 6.50 7.29
N ARG A 169 5.94 7.55 8.13
CA ARG A 169 7.08 8.16 8.84
C ARG A 169 7.60 7.25 9.92
N LYS A 170 6.70 6.70 10.75
CA LYS A 170 7.07 5.74 11.79
C LYS A 170 7.78 4.55 11.18
N LEU A 171 7.23 4.02 10.07
CA LEU A 171 7.83 2.90 9.37
C LEU A 171 9.24 3.22 8.83
N ALA A 172 9.41 4.35 8.13
CA ALA A 172 10.70 4.74 7.55
C ALA A 172 11.79 5.13 8.57
N ALA A 173 11.40 5.54 9.78
CA ALA A 173 12.32 5.81 10.89
C ALA A 173 12.73 4.54 11.68
N ARG A 174 12.07 3.41 11.46
CA ARG A 174 12.32 2.13 12.15
C ARG A 174 12.92 1.05 11.25
N VAL A 175 12.43 0.96 10.02
CA VAL A 175 12.70 -0.15 9.11
C VAL A 175 13.94 0.14 8.28
N ASP A 176 14.99 -0.63 8.55
CA ASP A 176 16.20 -0.72 7.73
C ASP A 176 15.85 -1.24 6.32
N PHE A 177 15.88 -0.34 5.32
CA PHE A 177 15.47 -0.69 3.96
C PHE A 177 16.48 -1.54 3.21
N GLU A 178 17.75 -1.53 3.61
CA GLU A 178 18.78 -2.44 3.09
C GLU A 178 18.46 -3.88 3.50
N LYS A 179 18.18 -4.12 4.79
CA LYS A 179 17.78 -5.44 5.31
C LYS A 179 16.47 -5.92 4.68
N VAL A 180 15.48 -5.05 4.48
CA VAL A 180 14.24 -5.40 3.75
C VAL A 180 14.53 -5.77 2.30
N MET A 181 15.32 -4.96 1.57
CA MET A 181 15.71 -5.24 0.18
C MET A 181 16.49 -6.56 0.03
N ALA A 182 17.35 -6.88 0.99
CA ALA A 182 18.10 -8.14 1.02
C ALA A 182 17.20 -9.35 1.29
N ALA A 183 16.20 -9.21 2.17
CA ALA A 183 15.23 -10.24 2.49
C ALA A 183 14.09 -10.39 1.47
N CYS A 184 13.93 -9.44 0.53
CA CYS A 184 12.95 -9.52 -0.54
C CYS A 184 13.26 -10.64 -1.54
N ARG A 185 12.21 -11.36 -1.97
CA ARG A 185 12.30 -12.35 -3.05
C ARG A 185 12.72 -11.67 -4.33
N GLN A 186 13.85 -12.10 -4.89
CA GLN A 186 14.34 -11.56 -6.16
C GLN A 186 13.49 -12.09 -7.31
N THR A 187 13.02 -11.16 -8.14
CA THR A 187 12.23 -11.39 -9.35
C THR A 187 12.79 -10.50 -10.45
N LYS A 188 12.44 -10.74 -11.72
CA LYS A 188 12.98 -9.96 -12.86
C LYS A 188 12.86 -8.43 -12.69
N ASN A 189 11.86 -7.98 -11.93
CA ASN A 189 11.56 -6.56 -11.69
C ASN A 189 11.65 -6.18 -10.18
N SER A 190 12.29 -6.96 -9.31
CA SER A 190 12.27 -6.76 -7.84
C SER A 190 12.76 -5.37 -7.43
N ASN A 191 13.94 -4.97 -7.90
CA ASN A 191 14.57 -3.67 -7.59
C ASN A 191 13.66 -2.49 -7.99
N THR A 192 12.97 -2.58 -9.13
CA THR A 192 12.06 -1.54 -9.62
C THR A 192 10.81 -1.40 -8.74
N HIS A 193 10.20 -2.51 -8.31
CA HIS A 193 9.07 -2.47 -7.37
C HIS A 193 9.49 -1.98 -5.98
N PHE A 194 10.70 -2.32 -5.54
CA PHE A 194 11.24 -1.81 -4.28
C PHE A 194 11.42 -0.28 -4.31
N ILE A 195 11.81 0.28 -5.45
CA ILE A 195 11.79 1.73 -5.67
C ILE A 195 10.38 2.30 -5.61
N TYR A 196 9.37 1.63 -6.17
CA TYR A 196 7.99 2.09 -6.04
C TYR A 196 7.49 2.07 -4.59
N PHE A 197 7.94 1.13 -3.75
CA PHE A 197 7.68 1.15 -2.30
C PHE A 197 8.34 2.36 -1.62
N LEU A 198 9.62 2.64 -1.91
CA LEU A 198 10.33 3.81 -1.39
C LEU A 198 9.70 5.15 -1.85
N GLN A 199 9.19 5.21 -3.09
CA GLN A 199 8.43 6.36 -3.62
C GLN A 199 7.04 6.48 -2.99
N LEU A 200 6.35 5.37 -2.73
CA LEU A 200 5.04 5.33 -2.06
C LEU A 200 5.16 5.85 -0.62
N LEU A 201 6.20 5.48 0.11
CA LEU A 201 6.52 6.03 1.43
C LEU A 201 6.73 7.56 1.38
N ILE A 202 7.43 8.09 0.37
CA ILE A 202 7.54 9.54 0.13
C ILE A 202 6.16 10.14 -0.15
N PHE A 203 5.34 9.50 -1.00
CA PHE A 203 3.99 9.96 -1.32
C PHE A 203 3.08 10.05 -0.08
N HIS A 204 3.20 9.10 0.84
CA HIS A 204 2.54 9.10 2.16
C HIS A 204 3.27 9.88 3.25
N GLY A 205 4.19 10.78 2.87
CA GLY A 205 4.60 11.90 3.71
C GLY A 205 5.82 11.70 4.59
N VAL A 206 6.69 10.72 4.31
CA VAL A 206 8.02 10.58 4.96
C VAL A 206 8.80 11.90 4.95
N ASP A 207 9.40 12.28 6.08
CA ASP A 207 10.21 13.51 6.17
C ASP A 207 11.70 13.21 5.96
N MET A 208 12.29 13.83 4.94
CA MET A 208 13.72 13.73 4.59
C MET A 208 14.56 14.80 5.31
N GLN A 209 13.97 15.59 6.20
CA GLN A 209 14.71 16.43 7.16
C GLN A 209 15.12 15.68 8.43
N VAL A 210 14.63 14.45 8.62
CA VAL A 210 15.11 13.53 9.67
C VAL A 210 16.35 12.81 9.16
N LYS A 211 17.48 12.98 9.86
CA LYS A 211 18.81 12.53 9.40
C LYS A 211 18.89 11.01 9.22
N GLU A 212 18.30 10.26 10.14
CA GLU A 212 18.30 8.80 10.17
C GLU A 212 17.49 8.23 8.99
N VAL A 213 16.35 8.86 8.69
CA VAL A 213 15.52 8.54 7.53
C VAL A 213 16.25 8.86 6.23
N LEU A 214 16.91 10.02 6.15
CA LEU A 214 17.69 10.40 4.96
C LEU A 214 18.86 9.43 4.73
N ALA A 215 19.60 9.04 5.76
CA ALA A 215 20.66 8.05 5.68
C ALA A 215 20.15 6.70 5.15
N ASN A 216 19.05 6.20 5.71
CA ASN A 216 18.39 4.96 5.31
C ASN A 216 18.00 4.98 3.80
N TYR A 217 17.46 6.10 3.33
CA TYR A 217 17.15 6.30 1.90
C TYR A 217 18.40 6.44 1.01
N VAL A 218 19.44 7.17 1.45
CA VAL A 218 20.69 7.38 0.69
C VAL A 218 21.44 6.07 0.49
N ASN A 219 21.68 5.31 1.57
CA ASN A 219 22.38 4.02 1.50
C ASN A 219 21.66 3.04 0.57
N THR A 220 20.34 2.96 0.71
CA THR A 220 19.48 2.09 -0.11
C THR A 220 19.47 2.53 -1.57
N LEU A 221 19.41 3.84 -1.86
CA LEU A 221 19.49 4.37 -3.22
C LEU A 221 20.85 4.11 -3.88
N LEU A 222 21.96 4.18 -3.14
CA LEU A 222 23.29 3.88 -3.66
C LEU A 222 23.38 2.42 -4.12
N GLN A 223 22.94 1.48 -3.27
CA GLN A 223 22.88 0.06 -3.64
C GLN A 223 21.94 -0.21 -4.82
N LEU A 224 20.77 0.42 -4.88
CA LEU A 224 19.84 0.30 -6.01
C LEU A 224 20.40 0.93 -7.30
N SER A 225 21.25 1.95 -7.18
CA SER A 225 21.91 2.60 -8.33
C SER A 225 22.94 1.67 -8.99
N LEU A 226 23.63 0.84 -8.21
CA LEU A 226 24.58 -0.16 -8.69
C LEU A 226 23.94 -1.46 -9.22
N ARG A 227 22.66 -1.73 -8.92
CA ARG A 227 21.97 -2.98 -9.33
C ARG A 227 21.40 -2.94 -10.75
N GLU A 228 21.50 -4.08 -11.44
CA GLU A 228 20.83 -4.36 -12.70
C GLU A 228 19.31 -4.63 -12.53
N GLY A 229 18.60 -4.80 -13.65
CA GLY A 229 17.15 -5.07 -13.68
C GLY A 229 16.26 -3.92 -13.17
N CYS A 230 16.86 -2.77 -12.85
CA CYS A 230 16.18 -1.64 -12.22
C CYS A 230 15.90 -0.52 -13.24
N ASP A 231 14.64 -0.06 -13.35
CA ASP A 231 14.29 1.04 -14.24
C ASP A 231 15.09 2.32 -13.91
N SER A 232 15.69 2.92 -14.94
CA SER A 232 16.45 4.16 -14.84
C SER A 232 15.53 5.35 -14.53
N ARG A 233 14.30 5.38 -15.06
CA ARG A 233 13.36 6.47 -14.81
C ARG A 233 12.85 6.45 -13.37
N ALA A 234 12.51 5.27 -12.83
CA ALA A 234 12.16 5.08 -11.42
C ALA A 234 13.33 5.48 -10.49
N ARG A 235 14.57 5.04 -10.79
CA ARG A 235 15.77 5.45 -10.03
C ARG A 235 15.96 6.96 -10.00
N LYS A 236 16.04 7.62 -11.16
CA LYS A 236 16.17 9.09 -11.23
C LYS A 236 15.02 9.79 -10.52
N SER A 237 13.79 9.31 -10.68
CA SER A 237 12.61 9.90 -10.02
C SER A 237 12.61 9.76 -8.50
N LEU A 238 13.17 8.68 -7.93
CA LEU A 238 13.33 8.55 -6.48
C LEU A 238 14.49 9.42 -5.98
N PHE A 239 15.63 9.43 -6.68
CA PHE A 239 16.79 10.26 -6.35
C PHE A 239 16.44 11.76 -6.32
N ILE A 240 15.76 12.29 -7.35
CA ILE A 240 15.29 13.68 -7.40
C ILE A 240 14.32 13.98 -6.24
N ALA A 241 13.41 13.05 -5.92
CA ALA A 241 12.46 13.23 -4.81
C ALA A 241 13.17 13.31 -3.44
N VAL A 242 14.12 12.42 -3.18
CA VAL A 242 14.94 12.43 -1.95
C VAL A 242 15.76 13.72 -1.87
N PHE A 243 16.51 14.06 -2.93
CA PHE A 243 17.34 15.27 -2.99
C PHE A 243 16.55 16.57 -2.76
N ASN A 244 15.40 16.73 -3.42
CA ASN A 244 14.54 17.90 -3.25
C ASN A 244 13.95 18.00 -1.84
N LEU A 245 13.58 16.87 -1.23
CA LEU A 245 13.01 16.84 0.11
C LEU A 245 14.07 16.92 1.23
N ALA A 246 15.32 16.57 0.95
CA ALA A 246 16.45 16.62 1.88
C ALA A 246 16.95 18.06 2.17
N GLY A 247 16.53 19.07 1.41
CA GLY A 247 16.66 20.49 1.79
C GLY A 247 18.11 20.98 1.92
N GLN A 248 18.61 21.08 3.15
CA GLN A 248 20.02 21.33 3.48
C GLN A 248 20.71 20.11 4.10
N THR A 249 19.96 19.20 4.73
CA THR A 249 20.44 17.96 5.37
C THR A 249 21.18 17.03 4.39
N TRP A 250 20.96 17.19 3.07
CA TRP A 250 21.71 16.47 2.03
C TRP A 250 23.23 16.74 2.07
N GLU A 251 23.67 17.89 2.59
CA GLU A 251 25.09 18.25 2.61
C GLU A 251 25.91 17.34 3.54
N GLU A 252 25.27 16.73 4.55
CA GLU A 252 25.87 15.70 5.40
C GLU A 252 26.12 14.37 4.68
N PHE A 253 25.50 14.18 3.50
CA PHE A 253 25.58 12.98 2.65
C PHE A 253 26.14 13.29 1.26
N ARG A 254 26.85 14.42 1.12
CA ARG A 254 27.31 14.99 -0.15
C ARG A 254 28.06 13.99 -1.03
N GLU A 255 28.98 13.22 -0.47
CA GLU A 255 29.83 12.28 -1.22
C GLU A 255 28.98 11.20 -1.92
N ALA A 256 28.14 10.49 -1.16
CA ALA A 256 27.22 9.48 -1.71
C ALA A 256 26.21 10.07 -2.71
N ILE A 257 25.79 11.32 -2.52
CA ILE A 257 24.84 11.99 -3.42
C ILE A 257 25.49 12.37 -4.76
N GLU A 258 26.73 12.86 -4.77
CA GLU A 258 27.47 13.12 -6.02
C GLU A 258 27.90 11.81 -6.70
N GLU A 259 28.21 10.74 -5.95
CA GLU A 259 28.44 9.40 -6.51
C GLU A 259 27.18 8.88 -7.23
N MET A 260 26.02 8.90 -6.55
CA MET A 260 24.73 8.53 -7.15
C MET A 260 24.40 9.41 -8.36
N ARG A 261 24.70 10.71 -8.32
CA ARG A 261 24.51 11.63 -9.45
C ARG A 261 25.33 11.21 -10.67
N GLY A 262 26.57 10.79 -10.47
CA GLY A 262 27.44 10.24 -11.51
C GLY A 262 26.90 8.93 -12.08
N ILE A 263 26.61 7.95 -11.23
CA ILE A 263 26.05 6.63 -11.62
C ILE A 263 24.75 6.81 -12.41
N LEU A 264 23.85 7.67 -11.94
CA LEU A 264 22.56 7.92 -12.55
C LEU A 264 22.63 8.88 -13.75
N ARG A 265 23.78 9.48 -14.08
CA ARG A 265 23.94 10.51 -15.13
C ARG A 265 22.92 11.63 -14.96
N MET A 266 23.09 12.41 -13.89
CA MET A 266 22.18 13.46 -13.40
C MET A 266 22.89 14.82 -13.37
N ASP A 267 23.42 15.20 -14.53
CA ASP A 267 24.32 16.34 -14.70
C ASP A 267 23.70 17.66 -14.21
N SER A 268 22.40 17.86 -14.44
CA SER A 268 21.62 19.05 -14.05
C SER A 268 20.56 18.77 -12.97
N LEU A 269 20.98 18.75 -11.70
CA LEU A 269 20.10 19.06 -10.57
C LEU A 269 20.16 20.57 -10.28
N SER A 270 19.03 21.26 -10.36
CA SER A 270 18.94 22.68 -10.03
C SER A 270 18.89 22.89 -8.52
N HIS A 271 20.05 23.08 -7.88
CA HIS A 271 20.15 23.47 -6.46
C HIS A 271 19.29 24.71 -6.13
N HIS A 272 19.18 25.65 -7.07
CA HIS A 272 18.25 26.79 -6.99
C HIS A 272 16.79 26.36 -6.70
N ASP A 273 16.30 25.29 -7.33
CA ASP A 273 14.92 24.84 -7.19
C ASP A 273 14.74 24.02 -5.89
N GLN A 274 15.77 23.26 -5.48
CA GLN A 274 15.85 22.61 -4.15
C GLN A 274 15.80 23.66 -3.01
N GLN A 275 16.51 24.77 -3.17
CA GLN A 275 16.57 25.88 -2.20
C GLN A 275 15.40 26.88 -2.33
N SER A 276 14.56 26.75 -3.36
CA SER A 276 13.44 27.66 -3.61
C SER A 276 12.46 27.77 -2.44
N LEU A 277 11.83 28.94 -2.30
CA LEU A 277 10.75 29.16 -1.32
C LEU A 277 9.61 28.14 -1.47
N GLN A 278 9.30 27.71 -2.69
CA GLN A 278 8.33 26.65 -2.95
C GLN A 278 8.72 25.34 -2.25
N MET A 279 9.98 24.91 -2.40
CA MET A 279 10.45 23.67 -1.78
C MET A 279 10.66 23.78 -0.27
N PHE A 280 11.04 24.96 0.24
CA PHE A 280 11.02 25.24 1.68
C PHE A 280 9.61 25.08 2.26
N CYS A 281 8.60 25.68 1.62
CA CYS A 281 7.19 25.53 2.01
C CYS A 281 6.71 24.08 1.89
N VAL A 282 7.12 23.32 0.85
CA VAL A 282 6.80 21.88 0.73
C VAL A 282 7.35 21.07 1.90
N ARG A 283 8.64 21.24 2.23
CA ARG A 283 9.26 20.54 3.38
C ARG A 283 8.57 20.91 4.69
N ARG A 284 8.29 22.20 4.92
CA ARG A 284 7.64 22.65 6.15
C ARG A 284 6.17 22.22 6.27
N LEU A 285 5.41 22.22 5.18
CA LEU A 285 4.04 21.69 5.15
C LEU A 285 4.00 20.18 5.40
N ARG A 286 4.98 19.41 4.89
CA ARG A 286 5.10 17.99 5.22
C ARG A 286 5.26 17.80 6.73
N GLN A 287 6.19 18.50 7.36
CA GLN A 287 6.39 18.42 8.82
C GLN A 287 5.15 18.74 9.65
N LEU A 288 4.39 19.78 9.27
CA LEU A 288 3.19 20.23 10.01
C LEU A 288 1.98 19.29 9.84
N LEU A 289 1.92 18.51 8.77
CA LEU A 289 0.87 17.50 8.57
C LEU A 289 1.19 16.20 9.32
N PRO A 290 0.18 15.44 9.79
CA PRO A 290 0.40 14.12 10.37
C PRO A 290 0.88 13.11 9.30
N GLY A 291 1.69 12.13 9.70
CA GLY A 291 2.09 11.01 8.82
C GLY A 291 0.91 10.06 8.56
N ALA A 292 0.27 9.59 9.63
CA ALA A 292 -0.98 8.82 9.55
C ALA A 292 -2.06 9.56 8.73
N GLY A 293 -2.34 9.06 7.53
CA GLY A 293 -3.32 9.64 6.60
C GLY A 293 -2.86 10.91 5.88
N PHE A 294 -1.54 11.17 5.78
CA PHE A 294 -0.95 12.33 5.09
C PHE A 294 -1.59 12.61 3.72
N PHE A 295 -1.75 11.57 2.88
CA PHE A 295 -2.39 11.67 1.57
C PHE A 295 -3.80 12.28 1.63
N ARG A 296 -4.67 11.79 2.53
CA ARG A 296 -6.05 12.32 2.70
C ARG A 296 -6.03 13.80 3.09
N HIS A 297 -5.10 14.22 3.96
CA HIS A 297 -4.98 15.63 4.34
C HIS A 297 -4.56 16.52 3.16
N VAL A 298 -3.56 16.13 2.37
CA VAL A 298 -3.13 16.90 1.19
C VAL A 298 -4.20 16.91 0.10
N TRP A 299 -4.87 15.78 -0.14
CA TRP A 299 -5.90 15.66 -1.16
C TRP A 299 -7.09 16.60 -0.92
N LEU A 300 -7.51 16.73 0.35
CA LEU A 300 -8.60 17.60 0.80
C LEU A 300 -8.24 19.10 0.84
N MET A 301 -6.99 19.50 0.55
CA MET A 301 -6.61 20.92 0.48
C MET A 301 -7.18 21.60 -0.78
N SER A 302 -8.43 22.05 -0.71
CA SER A 302 -9.14 22.73 -1.79
C SER A 302 -8.45 24.00 -2.34
N LYS A 303 -7.62 24.66 -1.53
CA LYS A 303 -6.83 25.84 -1.93
C LYS A 303 -5.54 25.50 -2.70
N LEU A 304 -5.14 24.22 -2.78
CA LEU A 304 -3.97 23.79 -3.56
C LEU A 304 -4.43 23.19 -4.91
N ASN A 305 -3.82 23.66 -6.00
CA ASN A 305 -3.99 23.02 -7.31
C ASN A 305 -3.26 21.67 -7.36
N GLU A 306 -3.63 20.80 -8.30
CA GLU A 306 -3.08 19.45 -8.43
C GLU A 306 -1.55 19.40 -8.65
N SER A 307 -0.95 20.44 -9.25
CA SER A 307 0.51 20.49 -9.38
C SER A 307 1.19 20.80 -8.03
N ALA A 308 0.58 21.65 -7.21
CA ALA A 308 1.04 21.93 -5.86
C ALA A 308 0.85 20.72 -4.94
N LYS A 309 -0.32 20.06 -4.96
CA LYS A 309 -0.56 18.79 -4.24
C LYS A 309 0.46 17.72 -4.65
N ARG A 310 0.68 17.50 -5.95
CA ARG A 310 1.67 16.54 -6.45
C ARG A 310 3.08 16.85 -5.98
N THR A 311 3.50 18.12 -6.00
CA THR A 311 4.84 18.51 -5.51
C THR A 311 4.94 18.29 -3.99
N LEU A 312 3.88 18.61 -3.23
CA LEU A 312 3.81 18.39 -1.78
C LEU A 312 3.88 16.90 -1.39
N MET A 313 3.27 16.02 -2.18
CA MET A 313 3.32 14.57 -1.97
C MET A 313 4.63 13.93 -2.44
N THR A 314 5.15 14.30 -3.61
CA THR A 314 6.26 13.57 -4.26
C THR A 314 7.63 14.24 -4.17
N GLY A 315 7.72 15.52 -3.79
CA GLY A 315 8.96 16.31 -3.91
C GLY A 315 9.37 16.66 -5.34
N LEU A 316 8.60 16.22 -6.35
CA LEU A 316 8.93 16.42 -7.76
C LEU A 316 8.31 17.72 -8.29
N ILE A 317 9.17 18.68 -8.62
CA ILE A 317 8.79 19.93 -9.27
C ILE A 317 8.53 19.65 -10.75
N LYS A 318 7.37 20.07 -11.26
CA LYS A 318 7.18 20.21 -12.71
C LYS A 318 7.86 21.49 -13.19
N HIS A 319 9.09 21.40 -13.68
CA HIS A 319 9.65 22.49 -14.48
C HIS A 319 8.71 22.74 -15.67
N LYS A 320 8.15 23.95 -15.79
CA LYS A 320 7.66 24.41 -17.10
C LYS A 320 8.88 24.43 -18.01
N LYS A 321 8.81 23.82 -19.19
CA LYS A 321 9.80 24.08 -20.23
C LYS A 321 9.78 25.58 -20.51
N PHE A 322 10.89 26.25 -20.26
CA PHE A 322 11.08 27.63 -20.69
C PHE A 322 11.33 27.58 -22.19
N GLU A 323 10.32 27.88 -23.00
CA GLU A 323 10.52 28.08 -24.43
C GLU A 323 11.19 29.45 -24.63
N PRO A 324 12.40 29.52 -25.23
CA PRO A 324 13.15 30.76 -25.39
C PRO A 324 12.62 31.56 -26.60
N SER A 325 11.33 31.89 -26.58
CA SER A 325 10.57 32.43 -27.72
C SER A 325 9.62 33.59 -27.34
N ALA A 326 9.91 34.29 -26.24
CA ALA A 326 9.31 35.59 -25.94
C ALA A 326 10.40 36.60 -25.57
N THR A 327 10.65 37.57 -26.45
CA THR A 327 11.43 38.77 -26.12
C THR A 327 10.75 39.54 -24.99
N PRO A 328 11.49 40.17 -24.07
CA PRO A 328 10.90 40.83 -22.91
C PRO A 328 10.09 42.05 -23.35
N THR A 329 8.76 41.93 -23.35
CA THR A 329 7.86 43.03 -23.65
C THR A 329 8.00 44.09 -22.56
N VAL A 330 8.73 45.17 -22.88
CA VAL A 330 8.91 46.32 -21.99
C VAL A 330 7.55 46.79 -21.49
N TRP A 331 7.43 47.02 -20.18
CA TRP A 331 6.19 47.44 -19.51
C TRP A 331 5.77 48.86 -19.94
N LYS A 332 5.16 48.95 -21.13
CA LYS A 332 4.48 50.17 -21.58
C LYS A 332 3.19 50.36 -20.78
N LEU A 333 3.32 51.08 -19.66
CA LEU A 333 2.20 51.68 -18.93
C LEU A 333 1.28 52.42 -19.93
N LYS A 334 0.08 51.90 -20.14
CA LYS A 334 -0.96 52.64 -20.87
C LYS A 334 -1.49 53.76 -19.95
N PRO A 335 -1.58 55.02 -20.42
CA PRO A 335 -2.25 56.06 -19.66
C PRO A 335 -3.74 55.73 -19.48
N LYS A 336 -4.32 56.16 -18.36
CA LYS A 336 -5.75 56.00 -18.09
C LYS A 336 -6.54 57.10 -18.80
N GLU A 337 -7.36 56.75 -19.79
CA GLU A 337 -8.48 57.60 -20.19
C GLU A 337 -9.70 57.30 -19.30
N THR A 338 -10.13 58.28 -18.52
CA THR A 338 -11.43 58.29 -17.84
C THR A 338 -12.51 58.78 -18.80
N LYS A 339 -13.63 58.05 -18.93
CA LYS A 339 -14.87 58.56 -19.54
C LYS A 339 -16.06 58.31 -18.61
N TYR A 340 -16.86 59.36 -18.42
CA TYR A 340 -18.08 59.38 -17.60
C TYR A 340 -19.30 58.84 -18.40
N LYS A 341 -20.43 58.62 -17.71
CA LYS A 341 -21.71 58.19 -18.29
C LYS A 341 -22.70 59.34 -18.50
N MET A 342 -23.52 59.26 -19.56
CA MET A 342 -24.96 59.59 -19.70
C MET A 342 -25.42 59.00 -21.06
N LYS A 343 -26.59 58.36 -21.24
CA LYS A 343 -28.00 58.86 -21.27
C LYS A 343 -28.20 60.00 -22.31
N GLU A 344 -29.20 60.04 -23.19
CA GLU A 344 -30.33 59.14 -23.62
C GLU A 344 -30.93 59.72 -24.94
N GLU A 345 -31.96 59.22 -25.67
CA GLU A 345 -33.00 58.17 -25.48
C GLU A 345 -33.54 57.66 -26.86
N ARG A 346 -34.44 56.65 -26.83
CA ARG A 346 -35.54 56.25 -27.77
C ARG A 346 -35.45 56.26 -29.32
N SER A 347 -35.88 55.11 -29.87
CA SER A 347 -36.61 54.91 -31.14
C SER A 347 -37.65 53.75 -30.98
N SER A 348 -38.41 53.38 -32.02
CA SER A 348 -39.57 52.45 -31.94
C SER A 348 -39.93 51.76 -33.29
N ASN A 349 -41.07 51.03 -33.32
CA ASN A 349 -41.78 50.39 -34.46
C ASN A 349 -41.17 49.04 -34.92
N GLU A 350 -41.84 47.88 -34.76
CA GLU A 350 -42.98 47.24 -35.52
C GLU A 350 -42.43 46.16 -36.50
N GLU A 351 -43.09 45.02 -36.82
CA GLU A 351 -44.42 44.48 -36.45
C GLU A 351 -44.43 42.92 -36.39
N GLU A 352 -45.58 42.27 -36.60
CA GLU A 352 -45.90 40.82 -36.41
C GLU A 352 -45.35 39.89 -37.56
N ASP A 353 -45.57 38.56 -37.70
CA ASP A 353 -46.76 37.71 -37.44
C ASP A 353 -46.48 36.18 -37.70
N LYS A 354 -47.38 35.28 -37.23
CA LYS A 354 -47.66 33.85 -37.65
C LYS A 354 -46.62 32.72 -37.46
N GLU A 355 -46.92 31.58 -36.79
CA GLU A 355 -47.76 30.37 -37.13
C GLU A 355 -47.05 29.35 -38.07
N GLU A 356 -47.19 28.01 -37.99
CA GLU A 356 -47.61 27.02 -36.96
C GLU A 356 -47.26 25.58 -37.48
N LYS A 357 -47.37 24.51 -36.64
CA LYS A 357 -47.49 23.06 -37.01
C LYS A 357 -46.29 22.34 -37.71
N GLU A 358 -46.17 20.99 -37.77
CA GLU A 358 -46.59 19.84 -36.91
C GLU A 358 -45.73 18.58 -37.26
N ASP A 359 -45.67 17.63 -36.32
CA ASP A 359 -45.31 16.20 -36.36
C ASP A 359 -44.81 15.48 -37.64
N LYS A 360 -43.83 14.54 -37.45
CA LYS A 360 -44.13 13.09 -37.55
C LYS A 360 -43.04 12.11 -37.07
N GLU A 361 -43.48 10.87 -36.86
CA GLU A 361 -42.77 9.70 -36.33
C GLU A 361 -42.09 8.82 -37.41
N GLY A 362 -41.31 7.82 -36.97
CA GLY A 362 -40.99 6.60 -37.74
C GLY A 362 -39.55 6.51 -38.27
N THR A 363 -38.95 5.31 -38.44
CA THR A 363 -39.39 3.95 -38.07
C THR A 363 -38.16 3.04 -37.88
N GLU A 364 -38.33 1.88 -37.25
CA GLU A 364 -37.33 0.81 -37.07
C GLU A 364 -36.88 0.16 -38.39
N THR A 365 -35.71 -0.51 -38.38
CA THR A 365 -35.58 -1.82 -39.06
C THR A 365 -34.37 -2.61 -38.55
N GLU A 366 -34.57 -3.92 -38.33
CA GLU A 366 -33.50 -4.90 -38.11
C GLU A 366 -33.12 -5.60 -39.42
N THR A 367 -31.97 -6.30 -39.44
CA THR A 367 -31.64 -7.48 -40.27
C THR A 367 -30.21 -7.90 -39.91
N SER A 368 -29.73 -9.14 -39.92
CA SER A 368 -30.29 -10.49 -39.73
C SER A 368 -29.16 -11.45 -40.15
N THR A 369 -28.64 -12.25 -39.21
CA THR A 369 -28.18 -13.65 -39.40
C THR A 369 -27.20 -14.05 -40.53
N THR A 370 -26.17 -14.82 -40.16
CA THR A 370 -25.86 -16.09 -40.85
C THR A 370 -25.14 -17.07 -39.92
N GLU A 371 -25.54 -18.35 -39.96
CA GLU A 371 -24.81 -19.51 -39.42
C GLU A 371 -23.78 -19.99 -40.50
N GLU A 372 -22.96 -21.04 -40.38
CA GLU A 372 -23.16 -22.39 -39.83
C GLU A 372 -21.82 -23.13 -39.53
N ALA A 373 -21.87 -24.43 -39.19
CA ALA A 373 -20.84 -25.14 -38.42
C ALA A 373 -20.09 -26.28 -39.14
N ARG A 374 -18.93 -26.69 -38.58
CA ARG A 374 -18.31 -28.04 -38.63
C ARG A 374 -17.28 -28.14 -37.48
N LYS A 375 -17.41 -28.99 -36.45
CA LYS A 375 -17.45 -30.48 -36.33
C LYS A 375 -16.06 -31.16 -36.27
N GLY A 376 -15.78 -31.81 -35.13
CA GLY A 376 -14.71 -32.80 -34.91
C GLY A 376 -13.51 -32.29 -34.09
N GLY A 377 -12.92 -33.06 -33.15
CA GLY A 377 -13.39 -34.32 -32.55
C GLY A 377 -12.32 -35.17 -31.83
N ILE A 378 -12.49 -35.35 -30.52
CA ILE A 378 -12.03 -36.50 -29.69
C ILE A 378 -10.52 -36.79 -29.57
N LYS A 379 -9.97 -36.71 -28.34
CA LYS A 379 -9.42 -37.89 -27.62
C LYS A 379 -9.06 -37.62 -26.15
N GLU A 380 -9.63 -38.44 -25.27
CA GLU A 380 -9.10 -38.74 -23.93
C GLU A 380 -8.05 -39.87 -24.02
N VAL A 381 -7.19 -39.98 -23.00
CA VAL A 381 -6.56 -41.24 -22.57
C VAL A 381 -6.52 -41.25 -21.03
N LYS A 382 -6.79 -42.41 -20.44
CA LYS A 382 -6.87 -42.68 -18.99
C LYS A 382 -5.82 -43.72 -18.58
N GLU A 383 -5.28 -43.58 -17.37
CA GLU A 383 -4.82 -44.69 -16.48
C GLU A 383 -3.66 -45.59 -17.02
N LEU A 384 -2.96 -46.46 -16.27
CA LEU A 384 -3.05 -46.96 -14.88
C LEU A 384 -1.64 -47.44 -14.39
N GLU A 385 -1.33 -47.36 -13.07
CA GLU A 385 -0.49 -48.26 -12.20
C GLU A 385 0.86 -48.93 -12.66
N THR A 386 1.75 -49.55 -11.83
CA THR A 386 1.78 -49.93 -10.39
C THR A 386 3.23 -49.93 -9.78
N TRP A 387 3.32 -50.20 -8.46
CA TRP A 387 4.45 -50.48 -7.53
C TRP A 387 5.74 -51.21 -8.06
N LYS A 388 6.94 -51.12 -7.42
CA LYS A 388 7.29 -51.65 -6.05
C LYS A 388 8.62 -51.14 -5.42
N SER A 389 8.75 -51.43 -4.12
CA SER A 389 9.89 -51.45 -3.16
C SER A 389 11.33 -51.69 -3.67
N GLY A 390 12.41 -51.34 -2.93
CA GLY A 390 12.53 -50.71 -1.60
C GLY A 390 13.86 -51.07 -0.87
N GLU A 391 14.16 -50.40 0.26
CA GLU A 391 15.30 -50.62 1.21
C GLU A 391 16.74 -50.46 0.62
N SER A 392 17.80 -50.17 1.40
CA SER A 392 17.97 -49.90 2.84
C SER A 392 18.16 -48.36 3.10
N ASP A 393 19.02 -47.74 3.92
CA ASP A 393 20.12 -48.12 4.86
C ASP A 393 20.34 -47.01 5.92
N GLU A 394 21.30 -47.16 6.86
CA GLU A 394 21.66 -46.16 7.88
C GLU A 394 22.99 -45.43 7.59
N LYS A 395 23.10 -44.15 7.96
CA LYS A 395 24.28 -43.69 8.74
C LYS A 395 24.11 -42.37 9.50
N VAL A 396 24.71 -42.35 10.68
CA VAL A 396 24.75 -41.23 11.62
C VAL A 396 25.71 -40.14 11.15
N HIS A 397 25.30 -38.87 11.28
CA HIS A 397 26.23 -37.79 11.57
C HIS A 397 25.60 -36.71 12.46
N GLU A 398 26.28 -36.39 13.56
CA GLU A 398 26.02 -35.17 14.33
C GLU A 398 26.41 -33.94 13.48
N LYS A 399 25.63 -32.84 13.53
CA LYS A 399 26.02 -31.62 14.28
C LYS A 399 25.12 -30.39 14.05
N LYS A 400 25.18 -29.52 15.05
CA LYS A 400 24.79 -28.09 15.09
C LYS A 400 23.31 -27.75 15.00
N GLU A 401 22.84 -27.17 16.10
CA GLU A 401 21.61 -26.38 16.18
C GLU A 401 21.67 -25.18 15.21
N PRO A 402 20.56 -24.84 14.53
CA PRO A 402 20.43 -23.55 13.89
C PRO A 402 20.13 -22.49 14.96
N GLN A 403 21.11 -21.65 15.30
CA GLN A 403 20.86 -20.45 16.10
C GLN A 403 19.84 -19.56 15.38
N THR A 404 18.66 -19.39 15.96
CA THR A 404 17.70 -18.38 15.51
C THR A 404 18.21 -16.99 15.88
N GLN A 405 18.99 -16.40 14.98
CA GLN A 405 19.35 -14.99 15.04
C GLN A 405 18.05 -14.15 15.05
N SER A 406 17.92 -13.25 16.02
CA SER A 406 16.89 -12.23 15.96
C SER A 406 17.22 -11.27 14.81
N LEU A 407 16.33 -11.22 13.83
CA LEU A 407 16.22 -10.03 13.00
C LEU A 407 15.50 -8.98 13.86
N PHE A 408 16.04 -7.77 13.85
CA PHE A 408 15.79 -6.66 14.80
C PHE A 408 16.49 -6.83 16.17
N PRO A 409 16.99 -5.72 16.76
CA PRO A 409 17.83 -5.71 17.96
C PRO A 409 17.05 -5.88 19.27
#